data_AF-A0A8C6ETJ4-F1
#
_entry.id   AF-A0A8C6ETJ4-F1
#
_cell.length_a   1.000
_cell.length_b   1.000
_cell.length_c   1.000
_cell.angle_alpha   90.00
_cell.angle_beta   90.00
_cell.angle_gamma   90.00
#
_symmetry.space_group_name_H-M   'P 1'
#
loop_
_entity.id
_entity.type
_entity.pdbx_description
1 polymer ?
#
loop_
_entity_poly.entity_id
_entity_poly.type
_entity_poly.pdbx_seq_one_letter_code
_entity_poly.pdbx_strand_id
1 'polypeptide(L)'
;LFQFHRLLQYARPRAGSPQAFFWMFVDNLLLTGDEQAIAARFLETEPVILQDVRGSALQNAVRVWTNIPAVKSRHSALASEEELLLLAQDGQRGTLPAQGPSALVKNCFLPLREYFKYFSQNALPLYK
;
A
#
# COMPACT_ATOMS: atom_id res chain seq x y z
N LEU A 1 6.86 -9.55 6.97
CA LEU A 1 5.53 -9.77 7.56
C LEU A 1 5.54 -9.88 9.10
N PHE A 2 6.08 -10.94 9.70
CA PHE A 2 5.93 -11.19 11.15
C PHE A 2 6.46 -10.08 12.06
N GLN A 3 7.61 -9.50 11.72
CA GLN A 3 8.18 -8.37 12.47
C GLN A 3 7.28 -7.13 12.43
N PHE A 4 6.68 -6.85 11.26
CA PHE A 4 5.69 -5.79 11.11
C PHE A 4 4.46 -6.05 11.97
N HIS A 5 3.90 -7.27 11.93
CA HIS A 5 2.76 -7.63 12.77
C HIS A 5 3.08 -7.46 14.25
N ARG A 6 4.26 -7.89 14.72
CA ARG A 6 4.69 -7.71 16.11
C ARG A 6 4.71 -6.23 16.51
N LEU A 7 5.34 -5.38 15.71
CA LEU A 7 5.39 -3.93 15.95
C LEU A 7 4.00 -3.28 15.89
N LEU A 8 3.14 -3.75 14.97
CA LEU A 8 1.77 -3.29 14.84
C LEU A 8 0.99 -3.53 16.14
N GLN A 9 1.15 -4.69 16.78
CA GLN A 9 0.50 -4.97 18.06
C GLN A 9 1.04 -4.08 19.19
N TYR A 10 2.34 -3.75 19.20
CA TYR A 10 2.91 -2.84 20.19
C TYR A 10 2.48 -1.38 20.00
N ALA A 11 2.27 -0.95 18.75
CA ALA A 11 1.84 0.41 18.43
C ALA A 11 0.32 0.60 18.55
N ARG A 12 -0.46 -0.48 18.65
CA ARG A 12 -1.92 -0.43 18.69
C ARG A 12 -2.38 0.34 19.94
N PRO A 13 -3.25 1.36 19.79
CA PRO A 13 -3.80 2.06 20.94
C PRO A 13 -4.58 1.12 21.86
N ARG A 14 -4.68 1.50 23.14
CA ARG A 14 -5.49 0.76 24.12
C ARG A 14 -6.94 0.68 23.66
N ALA A 15 -7.60 -0.43 23.99
CA ALA A 15 -9.03 -0.60 23.74
C ALA A 15 -9.81 0.56 24.36
N GLY A 16 -10.69 1.18 23.57
CA GLY A 16 -11.47 2.37 23.98
C GLY A 16 -10.80 3.71 23.73
N SER A 17 -9.57 3.77 23.22
CA SER A 17 -8.94 5.03 22.81
C SER A 17 -9.68 5.64 21.60
N PRO A 18 -10.04 6.95 21.62
CA PRO A 18 -10.64 7.62 20.47
C PRO A 18 -9.62 7.94 19.37
N GLN A 19 -8.34 7.63 19.58
CA GLN A 19 -7.28 7.94 18.63
C GLN A 19 -7.45 7.13 17.35
N ALA A 20 -7.57 7.83 16.22
CA ALA A 20 -7.53 7.21 14.90
C ALA A 20 -6.17 6.52 14.69
N PHE A 21 -6.20 5.23 14.35
CA PHE A 21 -5.02 4.42 14.15
C PHE A 21 -5.08 3.74 12.80
N PHE A 22 -4.07 4.02 11.97
CA PHE A 22 -3.96 3.48 10.63
C PHE A 22 -2.63 2.77 10.44
N TRP A 23 -2.67 1.69 9.67
CA TRP A 23 -1.49 0.92 9.30
C TRP A 23 -1.58 0.49 7.85
N MET A 24 -0.42 0.27 7.25
CA MET A 24 -0.30 -0.23 5.89
C MET A 24 0.93 -1.13 5.80
N PHE A 25 0.75 -2.29 5.18
CA PHE A 25 1.84 -3.19 4.80
C PHE A 25 1.83 -3.31 3.27
N VAL A 26 2.98 -3.10 2.65
CA VAL A 26 3.16 -3.09 1.19
C VAL A 26 4.12 -4.21 0.83
N ASP A 27 3.71 -5.06 -0.11
CA ASP A 27 4.51 -6.09 -0.73
C ASP A 27 4.76 -5.74 -2.20
N ASN A 28 6.03 -5.76 -2.61
CA ASN A 28 6.44 -5.52 -3.99
C ASN A 28 6.40 -6.83 -4.80
N LEU A 29 5.30 -7.59 -4.65
CA LEU A 29 5.10 -8.91 -5.25
C LEU A 29 6.16 -9.96 -4.87
N LEU A 30 6.74 -9.85 -3.67
CA LEU A 30 7.76 -10.77 -3.19
C LEU A 30 7.15 -11.98 -2.48
N LEU A 31 5.92 -11.85 -1.96
CA LEU A 31 5.26 -12.94 -1.25
C LEU A 31 4.66 -13.97 -2.22
N THR A 32 4.91 -15.24 -1.95
CA THR A 32 4.27 -16.39 -2.61
C THR A 32 2.79 -16.52 -2.23
N GLY A 33 2.03 -17.38 -2.93
CA GLY A 33 0.60 -17.58 -2.64
C GLY A 33 0.33 -18.01 -1.18
N ASP A 34 1.15 -18.94 -0.65
CA ASP A 34 1.03 -19.39 0.73
C ASP A 34 1.34 -18.28 1.74
N GLU A 35 2.39 -17.49 1.47
CA GLU A 35 2.76 -16.35 2.32
C GLU A 35 1.73 -15.23 2.28
N GLN A 36 1.05 -15.02 1.14
CA GLN A 36 -0.07 -14.10 1.03
C GLN A 36 -1.26 -14.55 1.89
N ALA A 37 -1.59 -15.85 1.87
CA ALA A 37 -2.64 -16.39 2.73
C ALA A 37 -2.28 -16.27 4.23
N ILE A 38 -0.99 -16.46 4.58
CA ILE A 38 -0.51 -16.19 5.93
C ILE A 38 -0.62 -14.70 6.26
N ALA A 39 -0.22 -13.80 5.37
CA ALA A 39 -0.34 -12.35 5.55
C ALA A 39 -1.79 -11.92 5.78
N ALA A 40 -2.73 -12.40 4.96
CA ALA A 40 -4.15 -12.07 5.09
C ALA A 40 -4.72 -12.53 6.45
N ARG A 41 -4.32 -13.71 6.92
CA ARG A 41 -4.70 -14.22 8.26
C ARG A 41 -4.12 -13.39 9.41
N PHE A 42 -2.83 -13.05 9.35
CA PHE A 42 -2.17 -12.27 10.40
C PHE A 42 -2.62 -10.81 10.45
N LEU A 43 -2.96 -10.24 9.29
CA LEU A 43 -3.37 -8.84 9.16
C LEU A 43 -4.89 -8.67 9.16
N GLU A 44 -5.63 -9.78 9.24
CA GLU A 44 -7.10 -9.83 9.28
C GLU A 44 -7.76 -9.06 8.11
N THR A 45 -7.12 -9.07 6.94
CA THR A 45 -7.64 -8.40 5.74
C THR A 45 -7.05 -9.01 4.48
N GLU A 46 -7.84 -9.02 3.40
CA GLU A 46 -7.35 -9.38 2.07
C GLU A 46 -6.43 -8.30 1.48
N PRO A 47 -5.47 -8.68 0.62
CA PRO A 47 -4.65 -7.73 -0.11
C PRO A 47 -5.45 -6.96 -1.16
N VAL A 48 -5.08 -5.70 -1.36
CA VAL A 48 -5.49 -4.89 -2.51
C VAL A 48 -4.31 -4.78 -3.46
N ILE A 49 -4.51 -5.11 -4.73
CA ILE A 49 -3.49 -4.93 -5.76
C ILE A 49 -3.59 -3.51 -6.32
N LEU A 50 -2.49 -2.78 -6.26
CA LEU A 50 -2.34 -1.47 -6.91
C LEU A 50 -1.42 -1.64 -8.11
N GLN A 51 -1.86 -1.17 -9.27
CA GLN A 51 -1.14 -1.31 -10.52
C GLN A 51 -0.94 0.05 -11.19
N ASP A 52 0.23 0.23 -11.81
CA ASP A 52 0.53 1.32 -12.74
C ASP A 52 0.42 0.76 -14.15
N VAL A 53 -0.60 1.18 -14.88
CA VAL A 53 -0.82 0.77 -16.25
C VAL A 53 -0.61 2.00 -17.14
N ARG A 54 0.34 1.91 -18.07
CA ARG A 54 0.54 2.93 -19.11
C ARG A 54 0.12 2.36 -20.45
N GLY A 55 -1.00 2.86 -20.97
CA GLY A 55 -1.64 2.29 -22.16
C GLY A 55 -2.20 0.91 -21.87
N SER A 56 -1.69 -0.12 -22.54
CA SER A 56 -2.02 -1.53 -22.30
C SER A 56 -0.96 -2.31 -21.52
N ALA A 57 0.15 -1.67 -21.14
CA ALA A 57 1.27 -2.33 -20.49
C ALA A 57 1.27 -2.07 -18.98
N LEU A 58 1.29 -3.15 -18.20
CA LEU A 58 1.47 -3.11 -16.76
C LEU A 58 2.94 -2.77 -16.44
N GLN A 59 3.17 -1.60 -15.87
CA GLN A 59 4.52 -1.08 -15.59
C GLN A 59 5.02 -1.49 -14.22
N ASN A 60 4.12 -1.52 -13.23
CA ASN A 60 4.46 -1.85 -11.86
C ASN A 60 3.20 -2.30 -11.13
N ALA A 61 3.35 -3.16 -10.14
CA ALA A 61 2.25 -3.52 -9.25
C ALA A 61 2.76 -3.82 -7.84
N VAL A 62 1.93 -3.55 -6.85
CA VAL A 62 2.18 -3.82 -5.44
C VAL A 62 0.93 -4.39 -4.79
N ARG A 63 1.11 -5.25 -3.79
CA ARG A 63 0.03 -5.72 -2.93
C ARG A 63 0.04 -4.92 -1.63
N VAL A 64 -1.13 -4.52 -1.17
CA VAL A 64 -1.28 -3.66 0.00
C VAL A 64 -2.32 -4.24 0.94
N TRP A 65 -1.94 -4.38 2.20
CA TRP A 65 -2.84 -4.67 3.32
C TRP A 65 -2.97 -3.40 4.15
N THR A 66 -4.19 -2.96 4.44
CA THR A 66 -4.38 -1.72 5.19
C THR A 66 -5.79 -1.64 5.78
N ASN A 67 -5.90 -0.88 6.87
CA ASN A 67 -7.18 -0.44 7.43
C ASN A 67 -7.57 1.00 6.99
N ILE A 68 -6.81 1.63 6.09
CA ILE A 68 -7.13 2.96 5.58
C ILE A 68 -8.41 2.89 4.72
N PRO A 69 -9.43 3.72 5.03
CA PRO A 69 -10.66 3.79 4.23
C PRO A 69 -10.38 4.12 2.76
N ALA A 70 -11.27 3.70 1.86
CA ALA A 70 -11.21 3.98 0.42
C ALA A 70 -9.95 3.48 -0.33
N VAL A 71 -9.05 2.73 0.32
CA VAL A 71 -8.02 1.96 -0.39
C VAL A 71 -8.63 0.68 -0.96
N LYS A 72 -9.48 0.01 -0.17
CA LYS A 72 -10.26 -1.16 -0.59
C LYS A 72 -11.35 -0.87 -1.62
N SER A 73 -11.64 0.37 -1.97
CA SER A 73 -12.57 0.67 -3.08
C SER A 73 -11.84 0.84 -4.41
N ARG A 74 -10.50 0.95 -4.39
CA ARG A 74 -9.65 1.15 -5.57
C ARG A 74 -9.13 -0.16 -6.14
N HIS A 75 -9.93 -1.21 -6.10
CA HIS A 75 -9.64 -2.43 -6.85
C HIS A 75 -9.59 -2.04 -8.33
N SER A 76 -8.38 -1.83 -8.85
CA SER A 76 -8.15 -1.70 -10.28
C SER A 76 -8.49 -3.03 -10.92
N ALA A 77 -9.01 -3.02 -12.15
CA ALA A 77 -9.31 -4.23 -12.90
C ALA A 77 -8.11 -5.17 -12.83
N LEU A 78 -8.31 -6.33 -12.18
CA LEU A 78 -7.23 -7.22 -11.77
C LEU A 78 -6.38 -7.59 -12.98
N ALA A 79 -5.11 -7.17 -13.00
CA ALA A 79 -4.10 -7.85 -13.78
C ALA A 79 -4.15 -9.35 -13.44
N SER A 80 -3.95 -10.21 -14.44
CA SER A 80 -3.98 -11.65 -14.19
C SER A 80 -2.83 -12.02 -13.23
N GLU A 81 -3.01 -13.09 -12.46
CA GLU A 81 -1.94 -13.58 -11.57
C GLU A 81 -0.65 -13.87 -12.35
N GLU A 82 -0.78 -14.30 -13.60
CA GLU A 82 0.32 -14.55 -14.53
C GLU A 82 1.10 -13.26 -14.86
N GLU A 83 0.41 -12.15 -15.15
CA GLU A 83 1.05 -10.85 -15.43
C GLU A 83 1.82 -10.32 -14.22
N LEU A 84 1.27 -10.51 -13.00
CA LEU A 84 1.94 -10.11 -11.76
C LEU A 84 3.20 -10.96 -11.49
N LEU A 85 3.15 -12.26 -11.77
CA LEU A 85 4.29 -13.17 -11.64
C LEU A 85 5.39 -12.86 -12.66
N LEU A 86 5.03 -12.48 -13.89
CA LEU A 86 5.99 -12.03 -14.90
C LEU A 86 6.71 -10.75 -14.46
N LEU A 87 5.97 -9.77 -13.92
CA LEU A 87 6.57 -8.55 -13.38
C LEU A 87 7.46 -8.78 -12.16
N ALA A 88 7.05 -9.67 -11.26
CA ALA A 88 7.88 -10.04 -10.12
C ALA A 88 9.24 -10.61 -10.60
N GLN A 89 9.25 -11.44 -11.65
CA GLN A 89 10.48 -12.00 -12.23
C GLN A 89 11.36 -10.94 -12.91
N ASP A 90 10.76 -10.02 -13.67
CA ASP A 90 11.50 -8.95 -14.35
C ASP A 90 12.10 -7.93 -13.36
N GLY A 91 11.37 -7.61 -12.28
CA GLY A 91 11.88 -6.76 -11.21
C GLY A 91 13.09 -7.35 -10.48
N GLN A 92 13.17 -8.68 -10.35
CA GLN A 92 14.34 -9.36 -9.77
C GLN A 92 15.56 -9.38 -10.70
N ARG A 93 15.37 -9.22 -12.02
CA ARG A 93 16.44 -9.22 -13.04
C ARG A 93 17.13 -7.87 -13.24
N GLY A 94 16.77 -6.84 -12.46
CA GLY A 94 17.55 -5.60 -12.35
C GLY A 94 17.03 -4.42 -13.16
N THR A 95 15.88 -4.52 -13.83
CA THR A 95 15.21 -3.35 -14.41
C THR A 95 14.31 -2.71 -13.36
N LEU A 96 14.88 -1.79 -12.57
CA LEU A 96 14.09 -0.95 -11.66
C LEU A 96 13.11 -0.09 -12.48
N PRO A 97 11.79 -0.16 -12.24
CA PRO A 97 10.85 0.72 -12.94
C PRO A 97 11.17 2.19 -12.67
N ALA A 98 10.96 3.05 -13.68
CA ALA A 98 11.30 4.47 -13.64
C ALA A 98 10.61 5.26 -12.50
N GLN A 99 9.56 4.69 -11.90
CA GLN A 99 8.93 5.16 -10.67
C GLN A 99 8.93 4.03 -9.64
N GLY A 100 9.51 4.32 -8.47
CA GLY A 100 9.50 3.38 -7.36
C GLY A 100 8.09 3.09 -6.83
N PRO A 101 7.94 2.06 -5.98
CA PRO A 101 6.66 1.66 -5.36
C PRO A 101 5.93 2.80 -4.64
N SER A 102 6.66 3.84 -4.23
CA SER A 102 6.15 5.03 -3.56
C SER A 102 5.10 5.79 -4.38
N ALA A 103 5.19 5.77 -5.71
CA ALA A 103 4.21 6.43 -6.57
C ALA A 103 2.82 5.76 -6.48
N LEU A 104 2.79 4.43 -6.41
CA LEU A 104 1.57 3.63 -6.36
C LEU A 104 0.80 3.82 -5.05
N VAL A 105 1.53 3.87 -3.93
CA VAL A 105 0.91 3.94 -2.60
C VAL A 105 0.59 5.36 -2.14
N LYS A 106 1.14 6.39 -2.79
CA LYS A 106 0.97 7.80 -2.38
C LYS A 106 -0.50 8.18 -2.27
N ASN A 107 -1.32 7.76 -3.23
CA ASN A 107 -2.74 8.09 -3.28
C ASN A 107 -3.56 7.37 -2.21
N CYS A 108 -3.05 6.27 -1.65
CA CYS A 108 -3.71 5.54 -0.57
C CYS A 108 -3.78 6.33 0.72
N PHE A 109 -2.89 7.31 0.93
CA PHE A 109 -2.88 8.15 2.12
C PHE A 109 -3.78 9.39 2.01
N LEU A 110 -4.36 9.69 0.84
CA LEU A 110 -5.24 10.85 0.67
C LEU A 110 -6.44 10.90 1.63
N PRO A 111 -7.14 9.77 1.92
CA PRO A 111 -8.25 9.75 2.89
C PRO A 111 -7.83 10.16 4.30
N LEU A 112 -6.56 10.01 4.66
CA LEU A 112 -6.05 10.40 5.98
C LEU A 112 -6.11 11.91 6.24
N ARG A 113 -6.32 12.73 5.19
CA ARG A 113 -6.53 14.18 5.33
C ARG A 113 -7.76 14.54 6.13
N GLU A 114 -8.74 13.65 6.24
CA GLU A 114 -9.94 13.85 7.06
C GLU A 114 -9.69 13.56 8.55
N TYR A 115 -8.61 12.84 8.86
CA TYR A 115 -8.27 12.41 10.23
C TYR A 115 -7.13 13.21 10.86
N PHE A 116 -6.22 13.77 10.04
CA PHE A 116 -5.03 14.48 10.51
C PHE A 116 -4.94 15.89 9.93
N LYS A 117 -4.24 16.77 10.66
CA LYS A 117 -3.96 18.13 10.21
C LYS A 117 -3.20 18.11 8.89
N TYR A 118 -3.76 18.77 7.87
CA TYR A 118 -3.13 18.93 6.58
C TYR A 118 -2.23 20.18 6.56
N PHE A 119 -1.00 20.02 6.09
CA PHE A 119 -0.07 21.13 5.87
C PHE A 119 0.13 21.33 4.36
N SER A 120 -0.24 22.51 3.85
CA SER A 120 0.02 22.88 2.46
C SER A 120 1.47 23.30 2.29
N GLN A 121 2.10 22.91 1.18
CA GLN A 121 3.46 23.34 0.82
C GLN A 121 3.54 24.84 0.46
N ASN A 122 2.41 25.53 0.27
CA ASN A 122 2.35 26.94 -0.10
C ASN A 122 2.24 27.89 1.11
N ALA A 123 3.03 27.66 2.16
CA ALA A 123 3.23 28.66 3.21
C ALA A 123 4.33 29.64 2.81
N LEU A 124 4.13 30.39 1.71
CA LEU A 124 4.89 31.62 1.50
C LEU A 124 4.32 32.66 2.48
N PRO A 125 5.14 33.32 3.32
CA PRO A 125 4.65 34.43 4.10
C PRO A 125 4.22 35.53 3.13
N LEU A 126 2.92 35.83 3.12
CA LEU A 126 2.41 37.09 2.58
C LEU A 126 3.00 38.20 3.47
N TYR A 127 4.15 38.74 3.05
CA TYR A 127 4.64 40.01 3.55
C TYR A 127 3.53 41.05 3.34
N LYS A 128 3.12 41.70 4.44
CA LYS A 128 2.45 42.99 4.44
C LYS A 128 3.38 43.99 5.10
#